data_AF-V6MEU9-F1
#
_entry.id   AF-V6MEU9-F1
#
_cell.length_a   1.000
_cell.length_b   1.000
_cell.length_c   1.000
_cell.angle_alpha   90.00
_cell.angle_beta   90.00
_cell.angle_gamma   90.00
#
_symmetry.space_group_name_H-M   'P 1'
#
loop_
_entity.id
_entity.type
_entity.pdbx_description
1 polymer ?
#
loop_
_entity_poly.entity_id
_entity_poly.type
_entity_poly.pdbx_seq_one_letter_code
_entity_poly.pdbx_strand_id
1 'polypeptide(L)'
;MNRKIEDFLTELEKEIEEIWVNEPEDIYALKKGYLPSGAGIYGQYYSVLVMLGGEMRALGIHIFADLIAFSQDPEFDLKHLQTMAKRMLKIDVGVISYFGLARYGRYLSRYHELIEDMESKEEFARVTKSMFTYTNRYQMWLHQIFPWGVSQFFKQQTPETYREISENLERNHTKGRII
;
A
#
# COMPACT_ATOMS: atom_id res chain seq x y z
N MET A 1 11.68 26.17 -5.26
CA MET A 1 11.61 24.70 -5.23
C MET A 1 13.01 24.17 -5.45
N ASN A 2 13.48 23.27 -4.58
CA ASN A 2 14.81 22.67 -4.66
C ASN A 2 14.95 21.89 -5.99
N ARG A 3 16.08 22.03 -6.70
CA ARG A 3 16.30 21.38 -8.01
C ARG A 3 16.11 19.86 -7.95
N LYS A 4 16.54 19.22 -6.87
CA LYS A 4 16.35 17.77 -6.67
C LYS A 4 14.87 17.38 -6.59
N ILE A 5 14.04 18.24 -5.99
CA ILE A 5 12.61 18.03 -5.83
C ILE A 5 11.88 18.19 -7.18
N GLU A 6 12.25 19.19 -7.97
CA GLU A 6 11.70 19.38 -9.32
C GLU A 6 12.06 18.21 -10.25
N ASP A 7 13.32 17.76 -10.22
CA ASP A 7 13.79 16.61 -11.02
C ASP A 7 13.01 15.34 -10.63
N PHE A 8 12.84 15.09 -9.33
CA PHE A 8 12.03 13.97 -8.83
C PHE A 8 10.57 14.04 -9.29
N LEU A 9 9.93 15.21 -9.16
CA LEU A 9 8.55 15.42 -9.59
C LEU A 9 8.37 15.17 -11.09
N THR A 10 9.27 15.72 -11.91
CA THR A 10 9.24 15.57 -13.36
C THR A 10 9.33 14.09 -13.76
N GLU A 11 10.26 13.35 -13.13
CA GLU A 11 10.41 11.91 -13.38
C GLU A 11 9.21 11.08 -12.90
N LEU A 12 8.62 11.46 -11.75
CA LEU A 12 7.46 10.78 -11.19
C LEU A 12 6.20 11.03 -12.02
N GLU A 13 5.99 12.25 -12.51
CA GLU A 13 4.85 12.60 -13.36
C GLU A 13 4.90 11.85 -14.69
N LYS A 14 6.08 11.82 -15.33
CA LYS A 14 6.30 11.02 -16.55
C LYS A 14 6.04 9.53 -16.31
N GLU A 15 6.49 9.02 -15.17
CA GLU A 15 6.24 7.64 -14.78
C GLU A 15 4.74 7.36 -14.59
N ILE A 16 4.02 8.26 -13.91
CA ILE A 16 2.55 8.16 -13.73
C ILE A 16 1.83 8.10 -15.08
N GLU A 17 2.21 8.96 -16.03
CA GLU A 17 1.65 8.98 -17.38
C GLU A 17 1.87 7.65 -18.11
N GLU A 18 3.10 7.13 -18.07
CA GLU A 18 3.45 5.85 -18.68
C GLU A 18 2.59 4.71 -18.10
N ILE A 19 2.56 4.59 -16.77
CA ILE A 19 1.84 3.50 -16.11
C ILE A 19 0.32 3.71 -16.06
N TRP A 20 -0.20 4.82 -16.59
CA TRP A 20 -1.62 5.10 -16.55
C TRP A 20 -2.41 4.03 -17.31
N VAL A 21 -1.86 3.59 -18.44
CA VAL A 21 -2.45 2.57 -19.33
C VAL A 21 -1.51 1.40 -19.61
N ASN A 22 -0.19 1.57 -19.44
CA ASN A 22 0.78 0.50 -19.62
C ASN A 22 1.04 -0.21 -18.29
N GLU A 23 0.98 -1.54 -18.30
CA GLU A 23 1.25 -2.34 -17.10
C GLU A 23 2.74 -2.18 -16.70
N PRO A 24 3.05 -1.81 -15.43
CA PRO A 24 4.43 -1.75 -14.95
C PRO A 24 5.12 -3.12 -14.99
N GLU A 25 6.43 -3.15 -15.25
CA GLU A 25 7.22 -4.39 -15.33
C GLU A 25 7.14 -5.23 -14.06
N ASP A 26 7.17 -4.60 -12.89
CA ASP A 26 7.08 -5.26 -11.59
C ASP A 26 5.69 -5.87 -11.35
N ILE A 27 4.63 -5.21 -11.85
CA ILE A 27 3.28 -5.80 -11.85
C ILE A 27 3.24 -7.02 -12.76
N TYR A 28 3.80 -6.92 -13.97
CA TYR A 28 3.86 -8.04 -14.91
C TYR A 28 4.62 -9.24 -14.32
N ALA A 29 5.80 -9.00 -13.72
CA ALA A 29 6.60 -10.01 -13.05
C ALA A 29 5.82 -10.69 -11.92
N LEU A 30 5.19 -9.89 -11.06
CA LEU A 30 4.39 -10.37 -9.94
C LEU A 30 3.16 -11.19 -10.41
N LYS A 31 2.49 -10.75 -11.49
CA LYS A 31 1.41 -11.51 -12.15
C LYS A 31 1.87 -12.88 -12.63
N LYS A 32 3.15 -13.01 -13.02
CA LYS A 32 3.77 -14.28 -13.42
C LYS A 32 4.37 -15.07 -12.23
N GLY A 33 4.17 -14.60 -11.00
CA GLY A 33 4.70 -15.25 -9.80
C GLY A 33 6.20 -15.11 -9.63
N TYR A 34 6.84 -14.15 -10.32
CA TYR A 34 8.26 -13.90 -10.22
C TYR A 34 8.54 -12.75 -9.24
N LEU A 35 9.24 -13.08 -8.16
CA LEU A 35 9.70 -12.13 -7.15
C LEU A 35 11.21 -12.34 -6.94
N PRO A 36 12.07 -11.38 -7.36
CA PRO A 36 13.53 -11.54 -7.26
C PRO A 36 14.04 -11.81 -5.84
N SER A 37 13.32 -11.34 -4.83
CA SER A 37 13.66 -11.51 -3.41
C SER A 37 13.45 -12.92 -2.87
N GLY A 38 12.69 -13.76 -3.58
CA GLY A 38 12.20 -15.04 -3.05
C GLY A 38 11.14 -14.89 -1.96
N ALA A 39 10.52 -13.71 -1.82
CA ALA A 39 9.45 -13.49 -0.85
C ALA A 39 8.28 -14.46 -1.06
N GLY A 40 7.81 -15.05 0.04
CA GLY A 40 6.78 -16.08 0.03
C GLY A 40 7.25 -17.35 0.73
N ILE A 41 6.40 -17.90 1.58
CA ILE A 41 6.68 -19.15 2.29
C ILE A 41 6.09 -20.33 1.52
N TYR A 42 6.73 -21.50 1.61
CA TYR A 42 6.28 -22.74 0.95
C TYR A 42 6.15 -22.65 -0.58
N GLY A 43 6.99 -21.84 -1.23
CA GLY A 43 7.04 -21.76 -2.69
C GLY A 43 5.81 -21.12 -3.35
N GLN A 44 5.02 -20.33 -2.60
CA GLN A 44 3.89 -19.57 -3.13
C GLN A 44 4.06 -18.07 -2.92
N TYR A 45 3.41 -17.27 -3.77
CA TYR A 45 3.41 -15.81 -3.72
C TYR A 45 2.03 -15.19 -3.44
N TYR A 46 1.00 -16.01 -3.22
CA TYR A 46 -0.35 -15.55 -2.89
C TYR A 46 -0.39 -14.74 -1.59
N SER A 47 0.28 -15.20 -0.53
CA SER A 47 0.37 -14.44 0.72
C SER A 47 1.05 -13.08 0.52
N VAL A 48 2.02 -13.01 -0.41
CA VAL A 48 2.68 -11.75 -0.76
C VAL A 48 1.71 -10.80 -1.46
N LEU A 49 0.87 -11.30 -2.39
CA LEU A 49 -0.19 -10.48 -3.01
C LEU A 49 -1.18 -9.93 -1.98
N VAL A 50 -1.56 -10.74 -0.99
CA VAL A 50 -2.47 -10.32 0.09
C VAL A 50 -1.85 -9.18 0.90
N MET A 51 -0.61 -9.36 1.36
CA MET A 51 0.12 -8.35 2.14
C MET A 51 0.32 -7.08 1.33
N LEU A 52 0.90 -7.20 0.13
CA LEU A 52 1.21 -6.07 -0.74
C LEU A 52 -0.04 -5.29 -1.16
N GLY A 53 -1.14 -5.97 -1.46
CA GLY A 53 -2.42 -5.32 -1.75
C GLY A 53 -2.99 -4.55 -0.55
N GLY A 54 -2.74 -5.03 0.68
CA GLY A 54 -3.05 -4.33 1.92
C GLY A 54 -2.19 -3.08 2.10
N GLU A 55 -0.87 -3.24 2.08
CA GLU A 55 0.10 -2.16 2.30
C GLU A 55 -0.04 -1.04 1.26
N MET A 56 -0.17 -1.38 -0.03
CA MET A 56 -0.31 -0.38 -1.09
C MET A 56 -1.61 0.42 -1.00
N ARG A 57 -2.69 -0.22 -0.54
CA ARG A 57 -3.94 0.50 -0.25
C ARG A 57 -3.74 1.40 0.96
N ALA A 58 -3.13 0.94 2.05
CA ALA A 58 -2.87 1.76 3.22
C ALA A 58 -2.00 2.99 2.90
N LEU A 59 -0.94 2.81 2.11
CA LEU A 59 -0.11 3.91 1.59
C LEU A 59 -0.95 4.93 0.81
N GLY A 60 -1.77 4.45 -0.13
CA GLY A 60 -2.58 5.31 -1.00
C GLY A 60 -3.66 6.08 -0.24
N ILE A 61 -4.63 5.38 0.34
CA ILE A 61 -5.89 6.00 0.84
C ILE A 61 -5.83 6.46 2.29
N HIS A 62 -4.80 6.05 3.06
CA HIS A 62 -4.61 6.52 4.43
C HIS A 62 -3.37 7.41 4.50
N ILE A 63 -2.17 6.86 4.34
CA ILE A 63 -0.94 7.60 4.63
C ILE A 63 -0.78 8.85 3.76
N PHE A 64 -0.77 8.71 2.43
CA PHE A 64 -0.61 9.88 1.56
C PHE A 64 -1.82 10.80 1.58
N ALA A 65 -3.04 10.26 1.65
CA ALA A 65 -4.26 11.05 1.73
C ALA A 65 -4.28 11.94 3.00
N ASP A 66 -3.95 11.37 4.15
CA ASP A 66 -3.93 12.08 5.43
C ASP A 66 -2.79 13.11 5.48
N LEU A 67 -1.60 12.78 4.97
CA LEU A 67 -0.50 13.75 4.86
C LEU A 67 -0.87 14.97 3.99
N ILE A 68 -1.64 14.75 2.92
CA ILE A 68 -2.18 15.85 2.10
C ILE A 68 -3.20 16.67 2.90
N ALA A 69 -4.13 16.02 3.61
CA ALA A 69 -5.11 16.73 4.42
C ALA A 69 -4.44 17.56 5.53
N PHE A 70 -3.51 16.98 6.29
CA PHE A 70 -2.75 17.67 7.33
C PHE A 70 -1.88 18.81 6.77
N SER A 71 -1.41 18.70 5.53
CA SER A 71 -0.70 19.81 4.88
C SER A 71 -1.56 21.04 4.64
N GLN A 72 -2.89 20.93 4.67
CA GLN A 72 -3.83 22.05 4.53
C GLN A 72 -4.30 22.61 5.87
N ASP A 73 -4.07 21.87 6.95
CA ASP A 73 -4.52 22.22 8.29
C ASP A 73 -3.52 23.19 8.95
N PRO A 74 -3.96 24.37 9.43
CA PRO A 74 -3.08 25.35 10.06
C PRO A 74 -2.47 24.89 11.40
N GLU A 75 -3.00 23.85 12.06
CA GLU A 75 -2.43 23.32 13.32
C GLU A 75 -1.10 22.59 13.10
N PHE A 76 -0.85 22.10 11.88
CA PHE A 76 0.37 21.37 11.54
C PHE A 76 1.36 22.27 10.79
N ASP A 77 2.57 22.44 11.34
CA ASP A 77 3.68 23.04 10.61
C ASP A 77 4.39 22.01 9.71
N LEU A 78 5.30 22.49 8.86
CA LEU A 78 6.08 21.63 7.98
C LEU A 78 6.90 20.58 8.73
N LYS A 79 7.44 20.92 9.90
CA LYS A 79 8.31 20.02 10.66
C LYS A 79 7.51 18.86 11.25
N HIS A 80 6.27 19.09 11.70
CA HIS A 80 5.33 18.05 12.09
C HIS A 80 5.08 17.10 10.91
N LEU A 81 4.74 17.63 9.73
CA LEU A 81 4.47 16.82 8.53
C LEU A 81 5.66 15.96 8.12
N GLN A 82 6.86 16.55 8.09
CA GLN A 82 8.10 15.83 7.77
C GLN A 82 8.37 14.69 8.76
N THR A 83 8.22 14.97 10.06
CA THR A 83 8.45 13.98 11.13
C THR A 83 7.45 12.82 11.03
N MET A 84 6.17 13.13 10.83
CA MET A 84 5.13 12.11 10.66
C MET A 84 5.38 11.27 9.41
N ALA A 85 5.61 11.90 8.26
CA ALA A 85 5.85 11.21 7.00
C ALA A 85 7.07 10.27 7.07
N LYS A 86 8.19 10.73 7.64
CA LYS A 86 9.39 9.89 7.84
C LYS A 86 9.10 8.67 8.71
N ARG A 87 8.28 8.84 9.76
CA ARG A 87 7.92 7.77 10.69
C ARG A 87 6.97 6.77 10.06
N MET A 88 5.90 7.25 9.43
CA MET A 88 4.84 6.43 8.83
C MET A 88 5.40 5.54 7.72
N LEU A 89 6.29 6.08 6.87
CA LEU A 89 6.84 5.37 5.71
C LEU A 89 8.07 4.52 6.03
N LYS A 90 8.60 4.56 7.26
CA LYS A 90 9.89 3.93 7.60
C LYS A 90 9.94 2.43 7.29
N ILE A 91 8.83 1.73 7.46
CA ILE A 91 8.74 0.29 7.24
C ILE A 91 8.52 0.00 5.75
N ASP A 92 7.64 0.77 5.10
CA ASP A 92 7.28 0.57 3.69
C ASP A 92 8.47 0.76 2.75
N VAL A 93 9.37 1.68 3.10
CA VAL A 93 10.68 1.84 2.46
C VAL A 93 11.47 0.54 2.60
N GLY A 94 11.61 -0.19 1.49
CA GLY A 94 12.30 -1.47 1.41
C GLY A 94 11.35 -2.67 1.39
N VAL A 95 10.33 -2.73 2.25
CA VAL A 95 9.37 -3.86 2.28
C VAL A 95 8.60 -3.98 0.97
N ILE A 96 8.17 -2.87 0.39
CA ILE A 96 7.43 -2.89 -0.88
C ILE A 96 8.31 -3.41 -2.04
N SER A 97 9.58 -3.03 -2.08
CA SER A 97 10.54 -3.58 -3.05
C SER A 97 10.81 -5.06 -2.81
N TYR A 98 10.94 -5.47 -1.55
CA TYR A 98 11.11 -6.87 -1.17
C TYR A 98 9.92 -7.72 -1.62
N PHE A 99 8.69 -7.21 -1.60
CA PHE A 99 7.52 -7.91 -2.11
C PHE A 99 7.33 -7.86 -3.63
N GLY A 100 8.30 -7.33 -4.37
CA GLY A 100 8.37 -7.43 -5.82
C GLY A 100 8.10 -6.14 -6.58
N LEU A 101 7.76 -5.04 -5.91
CA LEU A 101 7.57 -3.72 -6.55
C LEU A 101 8.83 -2.87 -6.48
N ALA A 102 9.91 -3.37 -7.09
CA ALA A 102 11.20 -2.71 -7.05
C ALA A 102 11.19 -1.33 -7.72
N ARG A 103 10.42 -1.11 -8.80
CA ARG A 103 10.31 0.19 -9.48
C ARG A 103 9.56 1.18 -8.61
N TYR A 104 8.40 0.80 -8.09
CA TYR A 104 7.66 1.65 -7.14
C TYR A 104 8.51 2.02 -5.92
N GLY A 105 9.17 1.03 -5.30
CA GLY A 105 9.93 1.27 -4.07
C GLY A 105 11.15 2.18 -4.26
N ARG A 106 11.70 2.31 -5.48
CA ARG A 106 12.71 3.34 -5.78
C ARG A 106 12.14 4.76 -5.65
N TYR A 107 10.95 5.01 -6.16
CA TYR A 107 10.29 6.31 -6.01
C TYR A 107 9.88 6.58 -4.56
N LEU A 108 9.37 5.57 -3.85
CA LEU A 108 9.04 5.70 -2.42
C LEU A 108 10.28 6.03 -1.58
N SER A 109 11.41 5.38 -1.84
CA SER A 109 12.68 5.62 -1.13
C SER A 109 13.21 7.03 -1.40
N ARG A 110 13.20 7.46 -2.67
CA ARG A 110 13.60 8.83 -3.05
C ARG A 110 12.69 9.90 -2.43
N TYR A 111 11.38 9.67 -2.43
CA TYR A 111 10.45 10.53 -1.72
C TYR A 111 10.82 10.62 -0.24
N HIS A 112 11.06 9.49 0.43
CA HIS A 112 11.43 9.45 1.84
C HIS A 112 12.72 10.22 2.16
N GLU A 113 13.70 10.18 1.27
CA GLU A 113 14.94 10.96 1.36
C GLU A 113 14.70 12.46 1.23
N LEU A 114 13.84 12.86 0.29
CA LEU A 114 13.56 14.27 -0.02
C LEU A 114 12.62 14.98 0.98
N ILE A 115 11.92 14.24 1.86
CA ILE A 115 10.97 14.84 2.82
C ILE A 115 11.60 16.00 3.62
N GLU A 116 12.84 15.81 4.12
CA GLU A 116 13.51 16.80 4.96
C GLU A 116 14.11 17.97 4.17
N ASP A 117 14.26 17.82 2.85
CA ASP A 117 14.75 18.85 1.93
C ASP A 117 13.64 19.81 1.48
N MET A 118 12.37 19.52 1.79
CA MET A 118 11.23 20.38 1.46
C MET A 118 11.22 21.61 2.37
N GLU A 119 10.95 22.78 1.79
CA GLU A 119 11.06 24.09 2.45
C GLU A 119 9.71 24.73 2.77
N SER A 120 8.61 24.22 2.21
CA SER A 120 7.26 24.73 2.48
C SER A 120 6.19 23.64 2.53
N LYS A 121 5.05 23.94 3.18
CA LYS A 121 3.88 23.03 3.22
C LYS A 121 3.30 22.81 1.83
N GLU A 122 3.37 23.80 0.96
CA GLU A 122 2.91 23.73 -0.42
C GLU A 122 3.78 22.79 -1.26
N GLU A 123 5.11 22.86 -1.10
CA GLU A 123 6.05 21.92 -1.75
C GLU A 123 5.81 20.50 -1.24
N PHE A 124 5.70 20.31 0.08
CA PHE A 124 5.35 19.03 0.68
C PHE A 124 4.04 18.46 0.13
N ALA A 125 2.98 19.27 0.11
CA ALA A 125 1.68 18.87 -0.41
C ALA A 125 1.74 18.50 -1.90
N ARG A 126 2.47 19.27 -2.72
CA ARG A 126 2.62 19.01 -4.16
C ARG A 126 3.29 17.66 -4.41
N VAL A 127 4.42 17.40 -3.76
CA VAL A 127 5.16 16.14 -3.93
C VAL A 127 4.35 14.95 -3.39
N THR A 128 3.71 15.11 -2.23
CA THR A 128 2.85 14.08 -1.63
C THR A 128 1.66 13.73 -2.53
N LYS A 129 1.05 14.72 -3.21
CA LYS A 129 -0.04 14.48 -4.18
C LYS A 129 0.40 13.66 -5.39
N SER A 130 1.60 13.88 -5.91
CA SER A 130 2.14 13.05 -7.00
C SER A 130 2.40 11.62 -6.53
N MET A 131 2.95 11.44 -5.31
CA MET A 131 3.11 10.12 -4.69
C MET A 131 1.77 9.42 -4.43
N PHE A 132 0.74 10.15 -3.98
CA PHE A 132 -0.61 9.64 -3.83
C PHE A 132 -1.15 9.10 -5.17
N THR A 133 -1.02 9.87 -6.24
CA THR A 133 -1.48 9.46 -7.58
C THR A 133 -0.74 8.22 -8.07
N TYR A 134 0.59 8.21 -7.96
CA TYR A 134 1.43 7.09 -8.34
C TYR A 134 1.07 5.81 -7.59
N THR A 135 0.89 5.92 -6.27
CA THR A 135 0.54 4.79 -5.40
C THR A 135 -0.82 4.22 -5.73
N ASN A 136 -1.83 5.08 -5.93
CA ASN A 136 -3.18 4.61 -6.29
C ASN A 136 -3.20 3.98 -7.70
N ARG A 137 -2.36 4.46 -8.63
CA ARG A 137 -2.22 3.79 -9.94
C ARG A 137 -1.61 2.40 -9.81
N TYR A 138 -0.56 2.22 -9.01
CA TYR A 138 -0.04 0.89 -8.70
C TYR A 138 -1.06 0.01 -7.97
N GLN A 139 -1.85 0.58 -7.07
CA GLN A 139 -2.92 -0.13 -6.37
C GLN A 139 -3.97 -0.66 -7.36
N MET A 140 -4.35 0.13 -8.38
CA MET A 140 -5.25 -0.33 -9.45
C MET A 140 -4.67 -1.52 -10.20
N TRP A 141 -3.39 -1.46 -10.58
CA TRP A 141 -2.71 -2.58 -11.26
C TRP A 141 -2.64 -3.84 -10.39
N LEU A 142 -2.30 -3.70 -9.10
CA LEU A 142 -2.33 -4.80 -8.15
C LEU A 142 -3.73 -5.40 -8.03
N HIS A 143 -4.75 -4.55 -7.94
CA HIS A 143 -6.14 -4.98 -7.87
C HIS A 143 -6.54 -5.77 -9.12
N GLN A 144 -6.08 -5.36 -10.30
CA GLN A 144 -6.37 -6.05 -11.55
C GLN A 144 -5.74 -7.45 -11.63
N ILE A 145 -4.52 -7.62 -11.11
CA ILE A 145 -3.84 -8.92 -11.14
C ILE A 145 -4.20 -9.83 -9.96
N PHE A 146 -4.86 -9.29 -8.93
CA PHE A 146 -5.21 -10.05 -7.74
C PHE A 146 -6.17 -11.19 -8.11
N PRO A 147 -5.94 -12.42 -7.61
CA PRO A 147 -6.72 -13.60 -8.03
C PRO A 147 -8.08 -13.66 -7.31
N TRP A 148 -8.98 -12.72 -7.63
CA TRP A 148 -10.31 -12.62 -7.03
C TRP A 148 -11.16 -13.88 -7.19
N GLY A 149 -10.85 -14.75 -8.16
CA GLY A 149 -11.47 -16.05 -8.33
C GLY A 149 -11.40 -16.95 -7.08
N VAL A 150 -10.39 -16.76 -6.21
CA VAL A 150 -10.30 -17.48 -4.92
C VAL A 150 -11.56 -17.24 -4.06
N SER A 151 -12.23 -16.10 -4.20
CA SER A 151 -13.48 -15.79 -3.47
C SER A 151 -14.62 -16.78 -3.73
N GLN A 152 -14.57 -17.55 -4.83
CA GLN A 152 -15.58 -18.58 -5.10
C GLN A 152 -15.62 -19.67 -4.02
N PHE A 153 -14.52 -19.86 -3.28
CA PHE A 153 -14.43 -20.82 -2.17
C PHE A 153 -14.84 -20.23 -0.80
N PHE A 154 -15.20 -18.95 -0.74
CA PHE A 154 -15.54 -18.23 0.50
C PHE A 154 -16.95 -17.61 0.42
N LYS A 155 -17.97 -18.46 0.29
CA LYS A 155 -19.37 -18.02 0.23
C LYS A 155 -19.87 -17.56 1.59
N GLN A 156 -20.65 -16.48 1.59
CA GLN A 156 -21.38 -16.04 2.77
C GLN A 156 -22.33 -17.16 3.24
N GLN A 157 -22.39 -17.38 4.55
CA GLN A 157 -23.33 -18.31 5.16
C GLN A 157 -24.69 -17.64 5.34
N THR A 158 -25.75 -18.45 5.40
CA THR A 158 -27.10 -17.94 5.67
C THR A 158 -27.28 -17.64 7.15
N PRO A 159 -28.24 -16.77 7.53
CA PRO A 159 -28.62 -16.58 8.92
C PRO A 159 -29.00 -17.89 9.64
N GLU A 160 -29.62 -18.84 8.94
CA GLU A 160 -29.99 -20.16 9.45
C GLU A 160 -28.75 -20.96 9.85
N THR A 161 -27.78 -21.09 8.95
CA THR A 161 -26.52 -21.79 9.23
C THR A 161 -25.75 -21.11 10.36
N TYR A 162 -25.78 -19.77 10.44
CA TYR A 162 -25.17 -19.04 11.56
C TYR A 162 -25.83 -19.37 12.90
N ARG A 163 -27.18 -19.44 12.97
CA ARG A 163 -27.89 -19.85 14.20
C ARG A 163 -27.45 -21.24 14.65
N GLU A 164 -27.40 -22.20 13.73
CA GLU A 164 -26.96 -23.58 14.03
C GLU A 164 -25.52 -23.63 14.56
N ILE A 165 -24.60 -22.89 13.95
CA ILE A 165 -23.21 -22.78 14.41
C ILE A 165 -23.16 -22.18 15.83
N SER A 166 -23.92 -21.11 16.07
CA SER A 166 -23.97 -20.44 17.38
C SER A 166 -24.49 -21.37 18.48
N GLU A 167 -25.60 -22.07 18.24
CA GLU A 167 -26.17 -23.03 19.19
C GLU A 167 -25.23 -24.22 19.46
N ASN A 168 -24.45 -24.65 18.47
CA ASN A 168 -23.42 -25.67 18.65
C ASN A 168 -22.25 -25.18 19.50
N LEU A 169 -21.79 -23.94 19.30
CA LEU A 169 -20.75 -23.33 20.11
C LEU A 169 -21.18 -23.22 21.58
N GLU A 170 -22.39 -22.72 21.85
CA GLU A 170 -22.94 -22.62 23.21
C GLU A 170 -23.01 -23.98 23.91
N ARG A 171 -23.52 -25.01 23.23
CA ARG A 171 -23.57 -26.38 23.78
C ARG A 171 -22.19 -26.93 24.13
N ASN A 172 -21.18 -26.67 23.29
CA ASN A 172 -19.82 -27.12 23.54
C ASN A 172 -19.15 -26.35 24.68
N HIS A 173 -19.42 -25.05 24.82
CA HIS A 173 -18.97 -24.26 25.96
C HIS A 173 -19.57 -24.73 27.30
N THR A 174 -20.84 -25.14 27.31
CA THR A 174 -21.49 -25.65 28.52
C THR A 174 -20.98 -27.04 28.90
N LYS A 175 -20.65 -27.89 27.92
CA LYS A 175 -20.02 -29.21 28.17
C LYS A 175 -18.57 -29.12 28.66
N GLY A 176 -17.81 -28.11 28.22
CA GLY A 176 -16.43 -27.85 28.69
C GLY A 176 -16.32 -27.21 30.08
N ARG A 177 -17.44 -26.89 30.73
CA ARG A 177 -17.51 -26.26 32.07
C ARG A 177 -17.83 -27.24 33.21
N ILE A 178 -17.89 -28.54 32.95
CA ILE A 178 -18.04 -29.55 34.01
C ILE A 178 -16.64 -29.88 34.57
N ILE A 179 -16.19 -29.08 35.54
CA ILE A 179 -15.19 -29.46 36.56
C ILE A 179 -15.74 -29.01 37.90
#